data_AF-A0A1I3TL71-F1
#
_entry.id   AF-A0A1I3TL71-F1
#
_cell.length_a   1.000
_cell.length_b   1.000
_cell.length_c   1.000
_cell.angle_alpha   90.00
_cell.angle_beta   90.00
_cell.angle_gamma   90.00
#
_symmetry.space_group_name_H-M   'P 1'
#
loop_
_entity.id
_entity.type
_entity.pdbx_description
1 polymer ?
#
loop_
_entity_poly.entity_id
_entity_poly.type
_entity_poly.pdbx_seq_one_letter_code
_entity_poly.pdbx_strand_id
1 'polypeptide(L)'
;MFRNTDEIPHGARYDLVVIGSGAAGMAAALFAAIEGGKVLLVERTEYVGGTSALSAATTWVPNSHHSSSVNPDDSRDKARKFLDGVVGNHSAPSMREAFLDSAPEAIAALEADSLVNFRPYATHPDYEQQFEGAIMRGRALEPLPFDGRSLGPDLDKIRPPFRSSRFSVA
;
A
#
# COMPACT_ATOMS: atom_id res chain seq x y z
N MET A 1 -3.12 11.13 17.38
CA MET A 1 -3.01 11.01 18.87
C MET A 1 -2.63 9.59 19.27
N PHE A 2 -1.32 9.36 19.39
CA PHE A 2 -0.75 8.11 19.89
C PHE A 2 -0.91 8.02 21.41
N ARG A 3 -1.17 6.81 21.92
CA ARG A 3 -1.35 6.53 23.35
C ARG A 3 -0.77 5.17 23.68
N ASN A 4 -0.36 4.98 24.92
CA ASN A 4 -0.02 3.64 25.40
C ASN A 4 -1.30 2.82 25.57
N THR A 5 -1.20 1.50 25.39
CA THR A 5 -2.36 0.60 25.53
C THR A 5 -2.97 0.64 26.93
N ASP A 6 -2.16 0.90 27.96
CA ASP A 6 -2.61 0.99 29.35
C ASP A 6 -3.48 2.23 29.63
N GLU A 7 -3.48 3.21 28.72
CA GLU A 7 -4.34 4.40 28.76
C GLU A 7 -5.72 4.14 28.13
N ILE A 8 -5.93 2.98 27.52
CA ILE A 8 -7.22 2.61 26.91
C ILE A 8 -8.15 2.14 28.04
N PRO A 9 -9.33 2.78 28.23
CA PRO A 9 -10.26 2.38 29.28
C PRO A 9 -10.71 0.92 29.13
N HIS A 10 -10.80 0.21 30.25
CA HIS A 10 -11.36 -1.13 30.27
C HIS A 10 -12.79 -1.12 29.70
N GLY A 11 -13.08 -2.02 28.76
CA GLY A 11 -14.38 -2.06 28.07
C GLY A 11 -14.56 -1.07 26.93
N ALA A 12 -13.50 -0.36 26.51
CA ALA A 12 -13.52 0.41 25.27
C ALA A 12 -13.87 -0.48 24.08
N ARG A 13 -14.81 -0.01 23.24
CA ARG A 13 -15.27 -0.70 22.03
C ARG A 13 -14.75 0.00 20.78
N TYR A 14 -14.40 -0.81 19.78
CA TYR A 14 -13.92 -0.43 18.46
C TYR A 14 -14.60 -1.34 17.43
N ASP A 15 -14.82 -0.82 16.23
CA ASP A 15 -15.41 -1.60 15.13
C ASP A 15 -14.36 -2.48 14.44
N LEU A 16 -13.10 -2.00 14.44
CA LEU A 16 -11.95 -2.74 13.94
C LEU A 16 -10.74 -2.53 14.85
N VAL A 17 -10.04 -3.63 15.17
CA VAL A 17 -8.72 -3.61 15.81
C VAL A 17 -7.70 -4.18 14.84
N VAL A 18 -6.70 -3.38 14.49
CA VAL A 18 -5.63 -3.74 13.56
C VAL A 18 -4.32 -3.87 14.33
N ILE A 19 -3.62 -4.99 14.13
CA ILE A 19 -2.33 -5.25 14.78
C ILE A 19 -1.21 -5.13 13.74
N GLY A 20 -0.33 -4.16 13.95
CA GLY A 20 0.79 -3.83 13.09
C GLY A 20 0.53 -2.62 12.20
N SER A 21 1.43 -1.65 12.21
CA SER A 21 1.31 -0.39 11.46
C SER A 21 2.11 -0.36 10.16
N GLY A 22 2.35 -1.53 9.55
CA GLY A 22 2.89 -1.60 8.18
C GLY A 22 1.86 -1.15 7.14
N ALA A 23 2.23 -1.15 5.86
CA ALA A 23 1.35 -0.71 4.77
C ALA A 23 -0.03 -1.40 4.79
N ALA A 24 -0.08 -2.73 4.99
CA ALA A 24 -1.33 -3.47 5.06
C ALA A 24 -2.21 -3.05 6.24
N GLY A 25 -1.63 -2.87 7.44
CA GLY A 25 -2.40 -2.47 8.62
C GLY A 25 -2.87 -1.02 8.58
N MET A 26 -2.02 -0.11 8.09
CA MET A 26 -2.40 1.28 7.83
C MET A 26 -3.51 1.37 6.78
N ALA A 27 -3.43 0.61 5.68
CA ALA A 27 -4.47 0.56 4.67
C ALA A 27 -5.79 0.06 5.25
N ALA A 28 -5.79 -1.09 5.95
CA ALA A 28 -6.99 -1.63 6.58
C ALA A 28 -7.62 -0.64 7.58
N ALA A 29 -6.79 0.01 8.40
CA ALA A 29 -7.26 1.02 9.35
C ALA A 29 -7.85 2.24 8.65
N LEU A 30 -7.24 2.70 7.56
CA LEU A 30 -7.72 3.84 6.77
C LEU A 30 -9.03 3.53 6.07
N PHE A 31 -9.17 2.39 5.41
CA PHE A 31 -10.42 1.98 4.76
C PHE A 31 -11.58 1.91 5.77
N ALA A 32 -11.36 1.27 6.92
CA ALA A 32 -12.38 1.22 7.97
C ALA A 32 -12.72 2.61 8.52
N ALA A 33 -11.74 3.52 8.63
CA ALA A 33 -11.98 4.90 9.05
C ALA A 33 -12.74 5.73 8.01
N ILE A 34 -12.46 5.54 6.71
CA ILE A 34 -13.22 6.15 5.59
C ILE A 34 -14.69 5.72 5.64
N GLU A 35 -14.96 4.46 5.97
CA GLU A 35 -16.32 3.93 6.19
C GLU A 35 -16.97 4.42 7.51
N GLY A 36 -16.31 5.28 8.28
CA GLY A 36 -16.81 5.83 9.54
C GLY A 36 -16.62 4.93 10.76
N GLY A 37 -15.86 3.84 10.61
CA GLY A 37 -15.55 2.91 11.69
C GLY A 37 -14.62 3.51 12.74
N LYS A 38 -14.86 3.17 14.01
CA LYS A 38 -13.96 3.49 15.12
C LYS A 38 -12.83 2.47 15.18
N VAL A 39 -11.66 2.84 14.68
CA VAL A 39 -10.51 1.93 14.54
C VAL A 39 -9.51 2.09 15.68
N LEU A 40 -8.97 0.96 16.16
CA LEU A 40 -7.76 0.89 16.99
C LEU A 40 -6.63 0.25 16.18
N LEU A 41 -5.61 1.02 15.80
CA LEU A 41 -4.38 0.51 15.21
C LEU A 41 -3.30 0.39 16.30
N VAL A 42 -2.74 -0.81 16.45
CA VAL A 42 -1.75 -1.11 17.49
C VAL A 42 -0.40 -1.42 16.85
N GLU A 43 0.64 -0.72 17.29
CA GLU A 43 2.02 -0.98 16.89
C GLU A 43 2.84 -1.40 18.10
N ARG A 44 3.72 -2.39 17.92
CA ARG A 44 4.60 -2.91 18.96
C ARG A 44 5.68 -1.89 19.35
N THR A 45 6.13 -1.07 18.42
CA THR A 45 7.22 -0.12 18.62
C THR A 45 6.72 1.30 18.83
N GLU A 46 7.62 2.21 19.20
CA GLU A 46 7.32 3.64 19.30
C GLU A 46 7.12 4.33 17.93
N TYR A 47 7.39 3.62 16.82
CA TYR A 47 7.30 4.12 15.45
C TYR A 47 6.33 3.33 14.57
N VAL A 48 5.57 4.03 13.74
CA VAL A 48 4.72 3.44 12.70
C VAL A 48 5.48 3.13 11.41
N GLY A 49 4.92 2.23 10.61
CA GLY A 49 5.35 1.95 9.24
C GLY A 49 6.16 0.66 9.07
N GLY A 50 6.71 0.09 10.15
CA GLY A 50 7.44 -1.19 10.10
C GLY A 50 8.52 -1.23 9.00
N THR A 51 8.63 -2.35 8.28
CA THR A 51 9.52 -2.45 7.10
C THR A 51 9.00 -1.66 5.90
N SER A 52 7.70 -1.37 5.82
CA SER A 52 7.11 -0.59 4.73
C SER A 52 7.68 0.84 4.68
N ALA A 53 7.94 1.46 5.83
CA ALA A 53 8.59 2.77 5.93
C ALA A 53 10.03 2.81 5.40
N LEU A 54 10.66 1.64 5.25
CA LEU A 54 12.03 1.50 4.75
C LEU A 54 12.07 1.10 3.26
N SER A 55 10.92 0.86 2.66
CA SER A 55 10.79 0.46 1.26
C SER A 55 10.84 1.67 0.32
N ALA A 56 11.07 1.41 -0.97
CA ALA A 56 10.89 2.43 -2.02
C ALA A 56 9.41 2.76 -2.30
N ALA A 57 8.47 2.08 -1.62
CA ALA A 57 7.03 2.22 -1.78
C ALA A 57 6.47 1.96 -3.19
N THR A 58 7.27 1.37 -4.09
CA THR A 58 6.76 0.87 -5.37
C THR A 58 5.66 -0.15 -5.12
N THR A 59 4.46 0.14 -5.61
CA THR A 59 3.27 -0.67 -5.40
C THR A 59 2.86 -1.26 -6.74
N TRP A 60 2.84 -2.59 -6.85
CA TRP A 60 2.44 -3.27 -8.07
C TRP A 60 0.91 -3.42 -8.11
N VAL A 61 0.26 -2.62 -8.96
CA VAL A 61 -1.19 -2.62 -9.16
C VAL A 61 -1.47 -2.65 -10.67
N PRO A 62 -1.87 -3.81 -11.22
CA PRO A 62 -2.20 -3.90 -12.62
C PRO A 62 -3.54 -3.25 -12.90
N ASN A 63 -3.70 -2.72 -14.11
CA ASN A 63 -4.98 -2.19 -14.59
C ASN A 63 -5.63 -1.13 -13.70
N SER A 64 -4.84 -0.38 -12.92
CA SER A 64 -5.30 0.84 -12.25
C SER A 64 -5.68 1.92 -13.27
N HIS A 65 -6.44 2.92 -12.85
CA HIS A 65 -6.80 4.04 -13.73
C HIS A 65 -5.55 4.81 -14.24
N HIS A 66 -4.44 4.78 -13.49
CA HIS A 66 -3.13 5.30 -13.90
C HIS A 66 -2.47 4.51 -15.03
N SER A 67 -2.66 3.19 -15.07
CA SER A 67 -1.93 2.27 -15.96
C SER A 67 -2.10 2.62 -17.44
N SER A 68 -3.31 3.05 -17.83
CA SER A 68 -3.66 3.38 -19.23
C SER A 68 -2.86 4.54 -19.81
N SER A 69 -2.39 5.47 -18.95
CA SER A 69 -1.62 6.64 -19.39
C SER A 69 -0.21 6.29 -19.88
N VAL A 70 0.34 5.15 -19.45
CA VAL A 70 1.69 4.69 -19.79
C VAL A 70 1.69 3.38 -20.57
N ASN A 71 0.64 2.56 -20.47
CA ASN A 71 0.46 1.33 -21.24
C ASN A 71 -1.03 1.02 -21.46
N PRO A 72 -1.64 1.55 -22.53
CA PRO A 72 -3.04 1.26 -22.84
C PRO A 72 -3.27 -0.21 -23.28
N ASP A 73 -2.21 -0.95 -23.61
CA ASP A 73 -2.30 -2.33 -24.12
C ASP A 73 -2.28 -3.39 -23.00
N ASP A 74 -2.09 -3.02 -21.74
CA ASP A 74 -2.19 -3.97 -20.64
C ASP A 74 -3.64 -4.40 -20.39
N SER A 75 -3.84 -5.58 -19.80
CA SER A 75 -5.18 -6.11 -19.51
C SER A 75 -5.15 -7.03 -18.30
N ARG A 76 -6.32 -7.22 -17.67
CA ARG A 76 -6.51 -8.18 -16.58
C ARG A 76 -6.02 -9.58 -16.97
N ASP A 77 -6.31 -10.03 -18.20
CA ASP A 77 -5.89 -11.36 -18.66
C ASP A 77 -4.36 -11.49 -18.76
N LYS A 78 -3.68 -10.46 -19.27
CA LYS A 78 -2.20 -10.42 -19.28
C LYS A 78 -1.63 -10.44 -17.86
N ALA A 79 -2.20 -9.65 -16.94
CA ALA A 79 -1.75 -9.62 -15.54
C ALA A 79 -1.99 -10.96 -14.83
N ARG A 80 -3.13 -11.60 -15.09
CA ARG A 80 -3.48 -12.94 -14.58
C ARG A 80 -2.50 -14.00 -15.06
N LYS A 81 -2.25 -14.11 -16.38
CA LYS A 81 -1.28 -15.05 -16.94
C LYS A 81 0.12 -14.86 -16.37
N PHE A 82 0.51 -13.61 -16.19
CA PHE A 82 1.80 -13.26 -15.58
C PHE A 82 1.88 -13.73 -14.12
N LEU A 83 0.89 -13.38 -13.28
CA LEU A 83 0.84 -13.83 -11.89
C LEU A 83 0.75 -15.37 -11.78
N ASP A 84 0.00 -16.01 -12.67
CA ASP A 84 -0.12 -17.46 -12.72
C ASP A 84 1.23 -18.14 -12.99
N GLY A 85 2.02 -17.59 -13.92
CA GLY A 85 3.37 -18.05 -14.21
C GLY A 85 4.34 -17.80 -13.05
N VAL A 86 4.38 -16.58 -12.53
CA VAL A 86 5.33 -16.17 -11.47
C VAL A 86 5.05 -16.87 -10.15
N VAL A 87 3.79 -16.90 -9.71
CA VAL A 87 3.43 -17.44 -8.39
C VAL A 87 3.29 -18.96 -8.45
N GLY A 88 2.79 -19.51 -9.55
CA GLY A 88 2.55 -20.95 -9.69
C GLY A 88 1.69 -21.50 -8.54
N ASN A 89 2.19 -22.54 -7.87
CA ASN A 89 1.47 -23.24 -6.80
C ASN A 89 1.72 -22.68 -5.39
N HIS A 90 2.40 -21.53 -5.26
CA HIS A 90 2.69 -20.92 -3.95
C HIS A 90 1.49 -20.19 -3.33
N SER A 91 0.39 -20.00 -4.09
CA SER A 91 -0.87 -19.47 -3.58
C SER A 91 -2.07 -20.06 -4.32
N ALA A 92 -3.21 -20.10 -3.64
CA ALA A 92 -4.47 -20.48 -4.26
C ALA A 92 -4.82 -19.51 -5.41
N PRO A 93 -5.28 -20.01 -6.57
CA PRO A 93 -5.72 -19.16 -7.68
C PRO A 93 -6.74 -18.09 -7.26
N SER A 94 -7.67 -18.44 -6.37
CA SER A 94 -8.68 -17.51 -5.86
C SER A 94 -8.09 -16.28 -5.15
N MET A 95 -6.93 -16.40 -4.49
CA MET A 95 -6.26 -15.27 -3.86
C MET A 95 -5.66 -14.32 -4.90
N ARG A 96 -5.15 -14.85 -6.01
CA ARG A 96 -4.63 -14.04 -7.14
C ARG A 96 -5.76 -13.33 -7.87
N GLU A 97 -6.87 -14.03 -8.12
CA GLU A 97 -8.07 -13.40 -8.73
C GLU A 97 -8.60 -12.28 -7.84
N ALA A 98 -8.77 -12.52 -6.54
CA ALA A 98 -9.22 -11.50 -5.60
C ALA A 98 -8.28 -10.28 -5.59
N PHE A 99 -6.96 -10.51 -5.61
CA PHE A 99 -5.99 -9.42 -5.72
C PHE A 99 -6.14 -8.61 -7.02
N LEU A 100 -6.26 -9.28 -8.16
CA LEU A 100 -6.41 -8.63 -9.47
C LEU A 100 -7.70 -7.81 -9.58
N ASP A 101 -8.78 -8.29 -8.98
CA ASP A 101 -10.06 -7.61 -9.00
C ASP A 101 -10.08 -6.41 -8.03
N SER A 102 -9.52 -6.57 -6.83
CA SER A 102 -9.60 -5.53 -5.79
C SER A 102 -8.51 -4.47 -5.86
N ALA A 103 -7.33 -4.76 -6.44
CA ALA A 103 -6.20 -3.81 -6.39
C ALA A 103 -6.48 -2.47 -7.13
N PRO A 104 -7.07 -2.44 -8.35
CA PRO A 104 -7.44 -1.19 -9.01
C PRO A 104 -8.45 -0.36 -8.21
N GLU A 105 -9.46 -1.02 -7.63
CA GLU A 105 -10.50 -0.38 -6.82
C GLU A 105 -9.93 0.20 -5.53
N ALA A 106 -9.01 -0.51 -4.88
CA ALA A 106 -8.34 -0.04 -3.68
C ALA A 106 -7.52 1.23 -3.94
N ILE A 107 -6.81 1.32 -5.07
CA ILE A 107 -6.11 2.57 -5.44
C ILE A 107 -7.11 3.71 -5.68
N ALA A 108 -8.17 3.46 -6.44
CA ALA A 108 -9.16 4.50 -6.73
C ALA A 108 -9.82 5.04 -5.46
N ALA A 109 -10.19 4.16 -4.52
CA ALA A 109 -10.79 4.57 -3.25
C ALA A 109 -9.81 5.30 -2.32
N LEU A 110 -8.55 4.86 -2.24
CA LEU A 110 -7.52 5.58 -1.48
C LEU A 110 -7.34 7.02 -1.98
N GLU A 111 -7.32 7.23 -3.28
CA GLU A 111 -7.13 8.56 -3.87
C GLU A 111 -8.37 9.45 -3.76
N ALA A 112 -9.56 8.86 -3.79
CA ALA A 112 -10.81 9.60 -3.65
C ALA A 112 -11.02 10.13 -2.21
N ASP A 113 -10.68 9.33 -1.21
CA ASP A 113 -11.09 9.54 0.18
C ASP A 113 -9.92 9.78 1.15
N SER A 114 -8.70 10.00 0.64
CA SER A 114 -7.52 10.27 1.48
C SER A 114 -6.50 11.20 0.82
N LEU A 115 -5.41 11.50 1.54
CA LEU A 115 -4.27 12.27 1.01
C LEU A 115 -3.29 11.39 0.22
N VAL A 116 -3.49 10.07 0.21
CA VAL A 116 -2.63 9.13 -0.53
C VAL A 116 -2.96 9.23 -2.01
N ASN A 117 -1.97 9.63 -2.80
CA ASN A 117 -2.08 9.73 -4.25
C ASN A 117 -0.93 8.97 -4.90
N PHE A 118 -1.17 8.36 -6.06
CA PHE A 118 -0.17 7.64 -6.82
C PHE A 118 0.07 8.27 -8.20
N ARG A 119 1.18 7.88 -8.81
CA ARG A 119 1.42 8.04 -10.26
C ARG A 119 2.08 6.79 -10.81
N PRO A 120 1.94 6.49 -12.11
CA PRO A 120 2.62 5.36 -12.71
C PRO A 120 4.09 5.70 -12.99
N TYR A 121 4.98 4.72 -12.85
CA TYR A 121 6.31 4.85 -13.44
C TYR A 121 6.23 4.86 -14.97
N ALA A 122 6.95 5.79 -15.60
CA ALA A 122 7.00 5.87 -17.07
C ALA A 122 7.53 4.56 -17.68
N THR A 123 8.60 4.00 -17.09
CA THR A 123 9.16 2.68 -17.45
C THR A 123 9.53 1.93 -16.19
N HIS A 124 8.91 0.78 -15.96
CA HIS A 124 9.25 -0.13 -14.86
C HIS A 124 8.80 -1.53 -15.28
N PRO A 125 9.71 -2.36 -15.83
CA PRO A 125 9.38 -3.68 -16.30
C PRO A 125 8.99 -4.60 -15.15
N ASP A 126 8.08 -5.55 -15.42
CA ASP A 126 7.93 -6.71 -14.56
C ASP A 126 9.27 -7.44 -14.44
N TYR A 127 9.64 -7.94 -13.27
CA TYR A 127 10.98 -8.53 -13.09
C TYR A 127 11.14 -9.88 -13.80
N GLU A 128 10.10 -10.70 -13.80
CA GLU A 128 10.13 -12.07 -14.33
C GLU A 128 9.65 -12.12 -15.79
N GLN A 129 10.42 -11.50 -16.70
CA GLN A 129 10.06 -11.30 -18.11
C GLN A 129 9.86 -12.60 -18.92
N GLN A 130 10.28 -13.75 -18.41
CA GLN A 130 10.12 -15.05 -19.07
C GLN A 130 8.68 -15.57 -19.06
N PHE A 131 7.79 -15.02 -18.23
CA PHE A 131 6.41 -15.48 -18.14
C PHE A 131 5.47 -14.77 -19.11
N GLU A 132 4.48 -15.50 -19.62
CA GLU A 132 3.46 -14.95 -20.50
C GLU A 132 2.71 -13.80 -19.80
N GLY A 133 2.50 -12.69 -20.51
CA GLY A 133 1.78 -11.53 -19.99
C GLY A 133 2.65 -10.55 -19.20
N ALA A 134 3.97 -10.80 -19.09
CA ALA A 134 4.92 -9.80 -18.61
C ALA A 134 4.91 -8.55 -19.49
N ILE A 135 5.07 -7.38 -18.87
CA ILE A 135 5.10 -6.10 -19.58
C ILE A 135 6.28 -5.22 -19.14
N MET A 136 6.52 -4.14 -19.89
CA MET A 136 7.64 -3.22 -19.65
C MET A 136 7.27 -1.98 -18.81
N ARG A 137 5.97 -1.69 -18.63
CA ARG A 137 5.48 -0.49 -17.94
C ARG A 137 3.98 -0.59 -17.62
N GLY A 138 3.52 0.12 -16.60
CA GLY A 138 2.09 0.32 -16.31
C GLY A 138 1.54 -0.36 -15.06
N ARG A 139 2.24 -1.34 -14.48
CA ARG A 139 1.80 -2.03 -13.25
C ARG A 139 2.47 -1.49 -11.99
N ALA A 140 3.66 -0.91 -12.09
CA ALA A 140 4.33 -0.30 -10.95
C ALA A 140 3.87 1.15 -10.77
N LEU A 141 3.35 1.45 -9.58
CA LEU A 141 2.97 2.78 -9.13
C LEU A 141 3.95 3.28 -8.06
N GLU A 142 4.14 4.59 -7.99
CA GLU A 142 4.79 5.26 -6.87
C GLU A 142 3.81 6.20 -6.18
N PRO A 143 3.81 6.26 -4.83
CA PRO A 143 3.07 7.28 -4.13
C PRO A 143 3.68 8.66 -4.42
N LEU A 144 2.82 9.67 -4.53
CA LEU A 144 3.26 11.05 -4.60
C LEU A 144 3.92 11.47 -3.27
N PRO A 145 4.94 12.35 -3.32
CA PRO A 145 5.54 12.90 -2.12
C PRO A 145 4.49 13.56 -1.22
N PHE A 146 4.57 13.26 0.08
CA PHE A 146 3.72 13.82 1.12
C PHE A 146 4.54 14.77 1.99
N ASP A 147 4.01 15.96 2.27
CA ASP A 147 4.65 16.93 3.15
C ASP A 147 4.51 16.49 4.62
N GLY A 148 5.58 15.89 5.16
CA GLY A 148 5.59 15.35 6.52
C GLY A 148 5.38 16.40 7.61
N ARG A 149 5.64 17.68 7.33
CA ARG A 149 5.47 18.77 8.32
C ARG A 149 4.00 18.95 8.71
N SER A 150 3.08 18.56 7.83
CA SER A 150 1.64 18.57 8.11
C SER A 150 1.23 17.65 9.26
N LEU A 151 2.08 16.68 9.64
CA LEU A 151 1.83 15.76 10.76
C LEU A 151 2.14 16.41 12.13
N GLY A 152 2.84 17.54 12.14
CA GLY A 152 3.21 18.22 13.38
C GLY A 152 3.96 17.30 14.36
N PRO A 153 3.55 17.21 15.64
CA PRO A 153 4.20 16.35 16.64
C PRO A 153 4.17 14.85 16.31
N ASP A 154 3.23 14.41 15.47
CA ASP A 154 3.11 13.00 15.09
C ASP A 154 4.18 12.59 14.05
N LEU A 155 4.93 13.53 13.46
CA LEU A 155 6.05 13.23 12.55
C LEU A 155 7.13 12.38 13.24
N ASP A 156 7.41 12.63 14.51
CA ASP A 156 8.38 11.87 15.31
C ASP A 156 7.95 10.41 15.55
N LYS A 157 6.71 10.06 15.20
CA LYS A 157 6.19 8.69 15.27
C LYS A 157 6.41 7.92 13.98
N ILE A 158 6.86 8.54 12.90
CA ILE A 158 7.23 7.81 11.68
C ILE A 158 8.59 7.16 11.88
N ARG A 159 8.72 5.89 11.48
CA ARG A 159 10.01 5.19 11.54
C ARG A 159 11.06 5.95 10.72
N PRO A 160 12.21 6.31 11.32
CA PRO A 160 13.25 7.03 10.61
C PRO A 160 13.87 6.16 9.51
N PRO A 161 14.35 6.77 8.41
CA PRO A 161 15.07 6.05 7.37
C PRO A 161 16.37 5.42 7.91
N PHE A 162 16.96 4.48 7.17
CA PHE A 162 18.28 3.96 7.55
C PHE A 162 19.30 5.10 7.65
N ARG A 163 20.21 5.02 8.64
CA ARG A 163 21.26 6.04 8.85
C ARG A 163 22.14 6.27 7.61
N SER A 164 22.22 5.31 6.68
CA SER A 164 23.00 5.41 5.43
C SER A 164 22.20 5.96 4.25
N SER A 165 20.87 5.97 4.29
CA SER A 165 20.05 6.48 3.20
C SER A 165 19.78 7.97 3.39
N ARG A 166 20.43 8.80 2.56
CA ARG A 166 20.17 10.24 2.43
C ARG A 166 18.88 10.55 1.66
N PHE A 167 17.80 9.81 1.91
CA PHE A 167 16.50 10.21 1.41
C PHE A 167 15.88 11.14 2.46
N SER A 168 15.98 12.44 2.19
CA SER A 168 15.36 13.47 3.00
C SER A 168 13.86 13.30 2.90
N VAL A 169 13.20 12.99 4.02
CA VAL A 169 11.80 13.40 4.19
C VAL A 169 11.86 14.92 4.23
N ALA A 170 11.29 15.58 3.22
CA ALA A 170 11.14 17.03 3.14
C ALA A 170 9.71 17.41 3.54
#